data_AF-A0A7X9PH46-F1
#
_entry.id   AF-A0A7X9PH46-F1
#
_cell.length_a   1.000
_cell.length_b   1.000
_cell.length_c   1.000
_cell.angle_alpha   90.00
_cell.angle_beta   90.00
_cell.angle_gamma   90.00
#
_symmetry.space_group_name_H-M   'P 1'
#
loop_
_entity.id
_entity.type
_entity.pdbx_description
1 polymer ?
#
loop_
_entity_poly.entity_id
_entity_poly.type
_entity_poly.pdbx_seq_one_letter_code
_entity_poly.pdbx_strand_id
1 'polypeptide(L)'
;MMFPEITAQIKERIGSFKRMPSVSSLDTGVLISVAVVLVITILSYEATDLFYKVVRFPLTRHTAVIKNHHESFVRNNRQHQQLQDYDIITERNLFLTTLRTAGGSESADGPFDADQKSMDFDLKGTIAISSSSGFIIVEERGSKKQKLYRLGDKIGARKLAKITRNTAVLKNGEEEITVKIKETVEDNLLSPAPGSRRNPSPSRNPALSRLGIDGNAKYLQSIMNQAVVRPFMSRGVRQGYIISNIKPSSLYEKAGLQNGDIIVGINNNPLHNANDVMQVLNAMQSGSRLELTVKRRGRTETINYTLE
;
A
#
# COMPACT_ATOMS: atom_id res chain seq x y z
N MET A 1 35.85 -27.23 33.33
CA MET A 1 35.74 -28.12 34.52
C MET A 1 34.56 -27.67 35.37
N MET A 2 33.32 -27.98 34.98
CA MET A 2 32.12 -27.56 35.76
C MET A 2 30.88 -28.44 35.52
N PHE A 3 31.05 -29.59 34.87
CA PHE A 3 29.98 -30.54 34.60
C PHE A 3 29.79 -31.65 35.66
N PRO A 4 30.82 -32.16 36.36
CA PRO A 4 30.61 -33.26 37.33
C PRO A 4 29.90 -32.80 38.61
N GLU A 5 30.01 -31.51 38.96
CA GLU A 5 29.41 -30.92 40.16
C GLU A 5 27.89 -30.76 40.04
N ILE A 6 27.42 -30.40 38.84
CA ILE A 6 25.99 -30.29 38.52
C ILE A 6 25.34 -31.68 38.46
N THR A 7 26.04 -32.69 37.92
CA THR A 7 25.51 -34.06 37.88
C THR A 7 25.42 -34.69 39.27
N ALA A 8 26.37 -34.37 40.17
CA ALA A 8 26.32 -34.82 41.56
C ALA A 8 25.15 -34.20 42.34
N GLN A 9 24.92 -32.88 42.20
CA GLN A 9 23.78 -32.21 42.86
C GLN A 9 22.42 -32.69 42.36
N ILE A 10 22.29 -33.02 41.07
CA ILE A 10 21.06 -33.58 40.51
C ILE A 10 20.82 -35.01 41.04
N LYS A 11 21.87 -35.84 41.13
CA LYS A 11 21.75 -37.21 41.64
C LYS A 11 21.39 -37.26 43.12
N GLU A 12 21.88 -36.30 43.92
CA GLU A 12 21.54 -36.17 45.33
C GLU A 12 20.10 -35.68 45.55
N ARG A 13 19.63 -34.71 44.76
CA ARG A 13 18.21 -34.25 44.79
C ARG A 13 17.21 -35.29 44.29
N ILE A 14 17.62 -36.21 43.42
CA ILE A 14 16.76 -37.33 42.98
C ILE A 14 16.72 -38.43 44.05
N GLY A 15 17.79 -38.61 44.83
CA GLY A 15 17.83 -39.55 45.96
C GLY A 15 16.88 -39.19 47.10
N SER A 16 16.60 -37.90 47.33
CA SER A 16 15.66 -37.44 48.34
C SER A 16 14.18 -37.67 47.97
N PHE A 17 13.87 -37.82 46.68
CA PHE A 17 12.52 -38.19 46.20
C PHE A 17 12.11 -39.61 46.62
N LYS A 18 13.07 -40.49 46.93
CA LYS A 18 12.81 -41.86 47.41
C LYS A 18 12.39 -41.92 48.89
N ARG A 19 12.41 -40.79 49.60
CA ARG A 19 11.99 -40.65 51.00
C ARG A 19 10.83 -39.66 51.16
N MET A 20 9.92 -39.61 50.19
CA MET A 20 8.65 -38.89 50.40
C MET A 20 7.78 -39.69 51.37
N PRO A 21 7.18 -39.06 52.40
CA PRO A 21 6.10 -39.68 53.15
C PRO A 21 4.97 -40.05 52.18
N SER A 22 4.28 -41.16 52.46
CA SER A 22 3.05 -41.54 51.76
C SER A 22 2.18 -40.31 51.51
N VAL A 23 1.66 -40.16 50.28
CA VAL A 23 0.81 -39.06 49.79
C VAL A 23 -0.37 -38.70 50.72
N SER A 24 -0.67 -39.56 51.70
CA SER A 24 -1.64 -39.39 52.76
C SER A 24 -1.28 -38.39 53.87
N SER A 25 -0.06 -37.82 53.91
CA SER A 25 0.33 -36.81 54.93
C SER A 25 0.55 -35.39 54.38
N LEU A 26 0.18 -35.14 53.11
CA LEU A 26 0.33 -33.82 52.50
C LEU A 26 -0.82 -32.91 52.92
N ASP A 27 -0.49 -31.70 53.38
CA ASP A 27 -1.47 -30.66 53.67
C ASP A 27 -2.33 -30.40 52.43
N THR A 28 -3.65 -30.41 52.62
CA THR A 28 -4.67 -30.12 51.61
C THR A 28 -4.36 -28.83 50.83
N GLY A 29 -3.79 -27.80 51.47
CA GLY A 29 -3.41 -26.56 50.78
C GLY A 29 -2.29 -26.74 49.75
N VAL A 30 -1.29 -27.57 50.05
CA VAL A 30 -0.19 -27.90 49.13
C VAL A 30 -0.72 -28.76 47.97
N LEU A 31 -1.61 -29.70 48.28
CA LEU A 31 -2.21 -30.58 47.28
C LEU A 31 -3.07 -29.81 46.27
N ILE A 32 -3.85 -28.82 46.74
CA ILE A 32 -4.60 -27.90 45.87
C ILE A 32 -3.66 -27.07 45.02
N SER A 33 -2.58 -26.53 45.58
CA SER A 33 -1.61 -25.71 44.85
C SER A 33 -0.93 -26.49 43.72
N VAL A 34 -0.54 -27.74 43.98
CA VAL A 34 0.02 -28.64 42.97
C VAL A 34 -1.01 -28.99 41.90
N ALA A 35 -2.26 -29.26 42.29
CA ALA A 35 -3.34 -29.52 41.34
C ALA A 35 -3.61 -28.32 40.41
N VAL A 36 -3.62 -27.09 40.94
CA VAL A 36 -3.80 -25.87 40.15
C VAL A 36 -2.68 -25.69 39.13
N VAL A 37 -1.42 -25.91 39.53
CA VAL A 37 -0.29 -25.83 38.59
C VAL A 37 -0.41 -26.87 37.48
N LEU A 38 -0.84 -28.09 37.80
CA LEU A 38 -1.04 -29.18 36.84
C LEU A 38 -2.17 -28.84 35.84
N VAL A 39 -3.27 -28.27 36.33
CA VAL A 39 -4.39 -27.81 35.49
C VAL A 39 -3.95 -26.67 34.56
N ILE A 40 -3.19 -25.70 35.06
CA ILE A 40 -2.67 -24.59 34.23
C ILE A 40 -1.73 -25.12 33.14
N THR A 41 -0.87 -26.10 33.46
CA THR A 41 0.04 -26.68 32.46
C THR A 41 -0.72 -27.43 31.37
N ILE A 42 -1.75 -28.22 31.73
CA ILE A 42 -2.60 -28.90 30.76
C ILE A 42 -3.35 -27.89 29.87
N LEU A 43 -3.96 -26.87 30.47
CA LEU A 43 -4.66 -25.81 29.73
C LEU A 43 -3.73 -25.07 28.76
N SER A 44 -2.51 -24.77 29.21
CA SER A 44 -1.52 -24.07 28.38
C SER A 44 -1.04 -24.94 27.21
N TYR A 45 -0.94 -26.26 27.40
CA TYR A 45 -0.61 -27.22 26.34
C TYR A 45 -1.73 -27.30 25.29
N GLU A 46 -2.98 -27.47 25.73
CA GLU A 46 -4.16 -27.53 24.84
C GLU A 46 -4.37 -26.23 24.05
N ALA A 47 -4.21 -25.08 24.70
CA ALA A 47 -4.31 -23.78 24.04
C ALA A 47 -3.25 -23.61 22.94
N THR A 48 -2.03 -24.10 23.19
CA THR A 48 -0.93 -24.05 22.23
C THR A 48 -1.17 -24.99 21.04
N ASP A 49 -1.66 -26.22 21.28
CA ASP A 49 -2.01 -27.16 20.22
C ASP A 49 -3.13 -26.60 19.32
N LEU A 50 -4.19 -26.06 19.93
CA LEU A 50 -5.29 -25.43 19.20
C LEU A 50 -4.80 -24.24 18.36
N PHE A 51 -3.92 -23.40 18.91
CA PHE A 51 -3.33 -22.28 18.18
C PHE A 51 -2.57 -22.75 16.93
N TYR A 52 -1.69 -23.76 17.06
CA TYR A 52 -0.97 -24.28 15.91
C TYR A 52 -1.88 -24.94 14.88
N LYS A 53 -2.97 -25.57 15.30
CA LYS A 53 -3.98 -26.16 14.41
C LYS A 53 -4.74 -25.07 13.63
N VAL A 54 -5.11 -23.97 14.30
CA VAL A 54 -5.79 -22.81 13.68
C VAL A 54 -4.86 -22.08 12.69
N VAL A 55 -3.61 -21.82 13.08
CA VAL A 55 -2.63 -21.13 12.21
C VAL A 55 -2.26 -21.99 10.99
N ARG A 56 -2.27 -23.32 11.13
CA ARG A 56 -2.01 -24.24 10.02
C ARG A 56 -3.24 -24.55 9.17
N PHE A 57 -4.41 -23.95 9.38
CA PHE A 57 -5.51 -24.10 8.42
C PHE A 57 -5.04 -23.52 7.08
N PRO A 58 -4.79 -24.37 6.06
CA PRO A 58 -4.61 -23.84 4.73
C PRO A 58 -5.93 -23.18 4.38
N LEU A 59 -5.88 -21.92 3.97
CA LEU A 59 -6.98 -21.31 3.23
C LEU A 59 -7.10 -22.10 1.92
N THR A 60 -7.78 -23.24 1.98
CA THR A 60 -8.26 -23.96 0.82
C THR A 60 -9.30 -23.05 0.21
N ARG A 61 -8.84 -22.09 -0.60
CA ARG A 61 -9.71 -21.44 -1.56
C ARG A 61 -10.21 -22.58 -2.42
N HIS A 62 -11.48 -22.94 -2.24
CA HIS A 62 -12.19 -23.69 -3.24
C HIS A 62 -12.14 -22.84 -4.50
N THR A 63 -11.13 -23.09 -5.33
CA THR A 63 -11.20 -22.77 -6.75
C THR A 63 -12.39 -23.58 -7.22
N ALA A 64 -13.54 -22.92 -7.35
CA ALA A 64 -14.60 -23.45 -8.19
C ALA A 64 -13.93 -23.75 -9.53
N VAL A 65 -13.77 -25.04 -9.81
CA VAL A 65 -13.31 -25.54 -11.10
C VAL A 65 -14.36 -25.08 -12.09
N ILE A 66 -14.13 -23.92 -12.71
CA ILE A 66 -14.78 -23.59 -13.96
C ILE A 66 -14.29 -24.67 -14.91
N LYS A 67 -15.21 -25.58 -15.23
CA LYS A 67 -15.06 -26.66 -16.20
C LYS A 67 -14.75 -26.00 -17.54
N ASN A 68 -13.46 -25.81 -17.82
CA ASN A 68 -12.97 -25.30 -19.09
C ASN A 68 -13.39 -26.30 -20.17
N HIS A 69 -14.42 -25.96 -20.94
CA HIS A 69 -14.59 -26.48 -22.29
C HIS A 69 -13.45 -25.89 -23.12
N HIS A 70 -12.30 -26.58 -23.13
CA HIS A 70 -11.33 -26.46 -24.19
C HIS A 70 -11.60 -27.60 -25.17
N GLU A 71 -12.57 -27.41 -26.05
CA GLU A 71 -12.54 -28.05 -27.35
C GLU A 71 -12.71 -26.98 -28.44
N SER A 72 -11.58 -26.78 -29.12
CA SER A 72 -11.47 -26.42 -30.54
C SER A 72 -12.19 -25.16 -31.04
N PHE A 73 -11.56 -24.00 -30.84
CA PHE A 73 -11.59 -22.93 -31.84
C PHE A 73 -10.22 -22.28 -31.99
N VAL A 74 -9.24 -23.04 -32.49
CA VAL A 74 -8.28 -22.45 -33.43
C VAL A 74 -9.01 -22.40 -34.77
N ARG A 75 -9.78 -21.34 -34.98
CA ARG A 75 -10.18 -20.93 -36.33
C ARG A 75 -9.85 -19.45 -36.46
N ASN A 76 -8.86 -19.21 -37.32
CA ASN A 76 -8.50 -17.94 -37.91
C ASN A 76 -9.68 -16.94 -37.92
N ASN A 77 -9.62 -15.92 -37.07
CA ASN A 77 -10.31 -14.67 -37.34
C ASN A 77 -9.58 -13.54 -36.62
N ARG A 78 -8.56 -12.98 -37.27
CA ARG A 78 -8.18 -11.59 -37.06
C ARG A 78 -9.29 -10.70 -37.64
N GLN A 79 -10.49 -10.77 -37.08
CA GLN A 79 -11.46 -9.72 -37.30
C GLN A 79 -11.04 -8.59 -36.37
N HIS A 80 -10.64 -7.48 -36.98
CA HIS A 80 -10.37 -6.23 -36.31
C HIS A 80 -11.46 -6.00 -35.26
N GLN A 81 -11.07 -5.86 -33.99
CA GLN A 81 -11.91 -5.13 -33.04
C GLN A 81 -12.18 -3.79 -33.71
N GLN A 82 -13.42 -3.60 -34.16
CA GLN A 82 -13.80 -2.38 -34.85
C GLN A 82 -13.60 -1.24 -33.85
N LEU A 83 -13.13 -0.09 -34.33
CA LEU A 83 -12.89 1.08 -33.48
C LEU A 83 -14.12 1.45 -32.61
N GLN A 84 -15.30 1.03 -33.04
CA GLN A 84 -16.58 1.15 -32.35
C GLN A 84 -16.62 0.46 -30.98
N ASP A 85 -15.86 -0.62 -30.76
CA ASP A 85 -15.76 -1.28 -29.45
C ASP A 85 -15.11 -0.37 -28.39
N TYR A 86 -14.37 0.65 -28.83
CA TYR A 86 -13.71 1.65 -27.97
C TYR A 86 -14.56 2.92 -27.79
N ASP A 87 -15.70 3.06 -28.47
CA ASP A 87 -16.58 4.22 -28.32
C ASP A 87 -17.09 4.36 -26.89
N ILE A 88 -17.23 3.25 -26.16
CA ILE A 88 -17.61 3.30 -24.74
C ILE A 88 -16.59 4.06 -23.87
N ILE A 89 -15.33 4.16 -24.30
CA ILE A 89 -14.28 4.89 -23.57
C ILE A 89 -14.42 6.40 -23.81
N THR A 90 -14.74 6.79 -25.06
CA THR A 90 -14.92 8.20 -25.45
C THR A 90 -16.27 8.73 -24.96
N GLU A 91 -17.34 7.94 -25.06
CA GLU A 91 -18.66 8.24 -24.50
C GLU A 91 -18.61 8.39 -22.98
N ARG A 92 -17.80 7.56 -22.30
CA ARG A 92 -17.64 7.63 -20.85
C ARG A 92 -16.61 8.66 -20.38
N ASN A 93 -15.97 9.37 -21.33
CA ASN A 93 -14.97 10.41 -21.09
C ASN A 93 -14.05 10.07 -19.90
N LEU A 94 -13.63 8.80 -19.80
CA LEU A 94 -12.95 8.24 -18.63
C LEU A 94 -11.60 8.90 -18.36
N PHE A 95 -11.13 9.68 -19.35
CA PHE A 95 -9.86 10.38 -19.36
C PHE A 95 -10.01 11.90 -19.47
N LEU A 96 -11.24 12.44 -19.34
CA LEU A 96 -11.52 13.88 -19.37
C LEU A 96 -10.95 14.59 -20.62
N THR A 97 -10.86 13.88 -21.74
CA THR A 97 -10.27 14.39 -22.99
C THR A 97 -11.24 15.26 -23.79
N THR A 98 -12.51 15.33 -23.38
CA THR A 98 -13.52 16.20 -23.99
C THR A 98 -14.23 17.04 -22.93
N LEU A 99 -14.74 18.21 -23.30
CA LEU A 99 -15.55 19.09 -22.43
C LEU A 99 -16.96 18.55 -22.17
N ARG A 100 -17.31 17.37 -22.70
CA ARG A 100 -18.63 16.77 -22.55
C ARG A 100 -18.57 15.71 -21.45
N THR A 101 -19.25 15.98 -20.33
CA THR A 101 -19.43 15.00 -19.27
C THR A 101 -20.14 13.78 -19.81
N ALA A 102 -19.58 12.63 -19.51
CA ALA A 102 -20.10 11.35 -19.90
C ALA A 102 -21.37 10.95 -19.16
N GLY A 103 -22.45 10.73 -19.91
CA GLY A 103 -23.64 10.04 -19.42
C GLY A 103 -24.47 10.86 -18.43
N GLY A 104 -25.32 11.74 -18.97
CA GLY A 104 -26.39 12.36 -18.21
C GLY A 104 -26.78 13.71 -18.78
N SER A 105 -27.86 13.73 -19.55
CA SER A 105 -28.73 14.89 -19.64
C SER A 105 -28.99 15.42 -18.22
N GLU A 106 -29.00 16.74 -18.11
CA GLU A 106 -29.59 17.52 -17.03
C GLU A 106 -30.54 16.73 -16.13
N SER A 107 -30.01 16.33 -14.97
CA SER A 107 -30.77 16.17 -13.75
C SER A 107 -29.79 16.51 -12.64
N ALA A 108 -29.61 17.81 -12.42
CA ALA A 108 -28.96 18.36 -11.24
C ALA A 108 -29.77 18.10 -9.94
N ASP A 109 -30.76 17.21 -10.01
CA ASP A 109 -31.60 16.72 -8.92
C ASP A 109 -31.67 15.19 -9.01
N GLY A 110 -30.59 14.51 -8.64
CA GLY A 110 -30.77 13.20 -8.03
C GLY A 110 -31.54 13.36 -6.71
N PRO A 111 -32.24 12.33 -6.19
CA PRO A 111 -32.94 12.40 -4.91
C PRO A 111 -32.03 12.67 -3.69
N PHE A 112 -30.73 12.84 -3.91
CA PHE A 112 -29.71 13.17 -2.92
C PHE A 112 -29.14 14.60 -3.08
N ASP A 113 -29.40 15.29 -4.20
CA ASP A 113 -28.79 16.59 -4.50
C ASP A 113 -29.62 17.77 -3.95
N ALA A 114 -30.94 17.61 -3.87
CA ALA A 114 -31.85 18.59 -3.28
C ALA A 114 -31.52 18.88 -1.79
N ASP A 115 -31.21 17.84 -1.01
CA ASP A 115 -30.80 17.96 0.39
C ASP A 115 -29.38 18.52 0.56
N GLN A 116 -28.54 18.37 -0.47
CA GLN A 116 -27.16 18.82 -0.48
C GLN A 116 -27.03 20.31 -0.87
N LYS A 117 -27.97 20.83 -1.66
CA LYS A 117 -28.02 22.24 -2.14
C LYS A 117 -28.21 23.27 -1.02
N SER A 118 -28.75 22.84 0.12
CA SER A 118 -29.02 23.67 1.31
C SER A 118 -27.86 23.71 2.32
N MET A 119 -26.70 23.12 1.99
CA MET A 119 -25.53 23.13 2.87
C MET A 119 -24.66 24.38 2.64
N ASP A 120 -24.13 24.93 3.73
CA ASP A 120 -23.20 26.05 3.71
C ASP A 120 -21.75 25.65 3.36
N PHE A 121 -21.55 24.40 2.92
CA PHE A 121 -20.24 23.85 2.63
C PHE A 121 -20.27 22.83 1.50
N ASP A 122 -19.15 22.71 0.80
CA ASP A 122 -18.91 21.72 -0.23
C ASP A 122 -17.97 20.62 0.30
N LEU A 123 -18.34 19.35 0.10
CA LEU A 123 -17.44 18.22 0.37
C LEU A 123 -16.44 18.09 -0.79
N LYS A 124 -15.15 18.33 -0.50
CA LYS A 124 -14.07 18.29 -1.50
C LYS A 124 -13.36 16.95 -1.58
N GLY A 125 -13.35 16.18 -0.49
CA GLY A 125 -12.70 14.87 -0.49
C GLY A 125 -13.01 14.04 0.74
N THR A 126 -12.86 12.73 0.60
CA THR A 126 -13.02 11.76 1.68
C THR A 126 -11.89 10.75 1.66
N ILE A 127 -11.31 10.48 2.83
CA ILE A 127 -10.30 9.43 3.02
C ILE A 127 -10.82 8.47 4.08
N ALA A 128 -11.36 7.34 3.62
CA ALA A 128 -11.82 6.25 4.48
C ALA A 128 -10.70 5.22 4.66
N ILE A 129 -10.11 5.15 5.86
CA ILE A 129 -9.03 4.21 6.19
C ILE A 129 -9.62 2.91 6.76
N SER A 130 -10.61 3.03 7.65
CA SER A 130 -11.36 1.91 8.24
C SER A 130 -12.80 2.34 8.55
N SER A 131 -13.65 1.41 9.01
CA SER A 131 -15.02 1.71 9.42
C SER A 131 -15.12 2.72 10.57
N SER A 132 -14.05 2.90 11.36
CA SER A 132 -13.98 3.81 12.50
C SER A 132 -12.93 4.92 12.36
N SER A 133 -12.16 4.95 11.27
CA SER A 133 -11.07 5.90 11.09
C SER A 133 -11.04 6.44 9.67
N GLY A 134 -11.11 7.75 9.57
CA GLY A 134 -11.09 8.47 8.30
C GLY A 134 -11.25 9.96 8.54
N PHE A 135 -11.10 10.71 7.47
CA PHE A 135 -11.27 12.16 7.49
C PHE A 135 -11.92 12.65 6.19
N ILE A 136 -12.58 13.79 6.30
CA ILE A 136 -13.15 14.48 5.16
C ILE A 136 -12.59 15.89 5.07
N ILE A 137 -12.50 16.40 3.85
CA ILE A 137 -12.07 17.75 3.53
C ILE A 137 -13.30 18.51 3.09
N VAL A 138 -13.65 19.53 3.86
CA VAL A 138 -14.82 20.36 3.64
C VAL A 138 -14.38 21.79 3.36
N GLU A 139 -14.93 22.38 2.31
CA GLU A 139 -14.73 23.79 1.97
C GLU A 139 -15.98 24.58 2.36
N GLU A 140 -15.79 25.63 3.14
CA GLU A 140 -16.88 26.56 3.48
C GLU A 140 -17.24 27.41 2.25
N ARG A 141 -18.54 27.53 1.97
CA ARG A 141 -19.05 28.18 0.76
C ARG A 141 -18.70 29.66 0.77
N GLY A 142 -17.89 30.08 -0.21
CA GLY A 142 -17.48 31.48 -0.41
C GLY A 142 -16.15 31.87 0.23
N SER A 143 -15.57 31.05 1.12
CA SER A 143 -14.30 31.42 1.79
C SER A 143 -13.06 30.77 1.19
N LYS A 144 -13.19 29.79 0.28
CA LYS A 144 -12.09 28.91 -0.21
C LYS A 144 -11.26 28.27 0.90
N LYS A 145 -11.70 28.36 2.16
CA LYS A 145 -11.01 27.80 3.32
C LYS A 145 -11.43 26.35 3.47
N GLN A 146 -10.45 25.47 3.33
CA GLN A 146 -10.64 24.04 3.51
C GLN A 146 -10.32 23.67 4.95
N LYS A 147 -11.16 22.82 5.53
CA LYS A 147 -10.98 22.30 6.90
C LYS A 147 -11.17 20.79 6.91
N LEU A 148 -10.33 20.15 7.73
CA LEU A 148 -10.33 18.72 7.93
C LEU A 148 -11.26 18.35 9.10
N TYR A 149 -12.09 17.33 8.91
CA TYR A 149 -12.98 16.80 9.95
C TYR A 149 -12.84 15.28 10.06
N ARG A 150 -12.93 14.75 11.28
CA ARG A 150 -12.86 13.33 11.63
C ARG A 150 -14.23 12.81 12.05
N LEU A 151 -14.39 11.47 12.04
CA LEU A 151 -15.62 10.85 12.57
C LEU A 151 -15.93 11.39 13.97
N GLY A 152 -17.16 11.82 14.17
CA GLY A 152 -17.64 12.41 15.41
C GLY A 152 -17.54 13.93 15.50
N ASP A 153 -16.80 14.59 14.61
CA ASP A 153 -16.71 16.06 14.59
C ASP A 153 -18.03 16.70 14.16
N LYS A 154 -18.27 17.92 14.64
CA LYS A 154 -19.42 18.74 14.22
C LYS A 154 -19.05 19.65 13.05
N ILE A 155 -19.91 19.68 12.05
CA ILE A 155 -19.81 20.49 10.84
C ILE A 155 -21.10 21.28 10.71
N GLY A 156 -21.05 22.58 11.02
CA GLY A 156 -22.25 23.37 11.30
C GLY A 156 -23.01 22.77 12.49
N ALA A 157 -24.31 22.47 12.30
CA ALA A 157 -25.16 21.86 13.31
C ALA A 157 -25.09 20.32 13.35
N ARG A 158 -24.42 19.66 12.39
CA ARG A 158 -24.50 18.20 12.19
C ARG A 158 -23.24 17.49 12.61
N LYS A 159 -23.36 16.26 13.10
CA LYS A 159 -22.23 15.40 13.50
C LYS A 159 -21.85 14.44 12.39
N LEU A 160 -20.56 14.29 12.11
CA LEU A 160 -20.07 13.31 11.14
C LEU A 160 -20.21 11.89 11.70
N ALA A 161 -21.11 11.10 11.11
CA ALA A 161 -21.45 9.77 11.59
C ALA A 161 -20.69 8.66 10.85
N LYS A 162 -20.50 8.81 9.53
CA LYS A 162 -19.84 7.78 8.70
C LYS A 162 -19.09 8.42 7.53
N ILE A 163 -17.96 7.82 7.17
CA ILE A 163 -17.17 8.21 5.99
C ILE A 163 -17.07 7.00 5.08
N THR A 164 -17.40 7.17 3.80
CA THR A 164 -17.17 6.18 2.75
C THR A 164 -16.19 6.74 1.72
N ARG A 165 -15.90 5.99 0.65
CA ARG A 165 -14.89 6.38 -0.35
C ARG A 165 -15.21 7.72 -1.03
N ASN A 166 -16.49 8.00 -1.29
CA ASN A 166 -16.93 9.19 -2.04
C ASN A 166 -18.07 9.95 -1.34
N THR A 167 -18.47 9.52 -0.13
CA THR A 167 -19.58 10.13 0.60
C THR A 167 -19.30 10.26 2.09
N ALA A 168 -19.96 11.22 2.73
CA ALA A 168 -19.97 11.41 4.16
C ALA A 168 -21.41 11.45 4.66
N VAL A 169 -21.72 10.72 5.73
CA VAL A 169 -23.03 10.73 6.37
C VAL A 169 -22.97 11.66 7.57
N LEU A 170 -23.79 12.70 7.56
CA LEU A 170 -23.94 13.69 8.62
C LEU A 170 -25.27 13.46 9.33
N LYS A 171 -25.25 13.52 10.66
CA LYS A 171 -26.42 13.27 11.51
C LYS A 171 -26.80 14.50 12.31
N ASN A 172 -28.11 14.80 12.39
CA ASN A 172 -28.67 15.83 13.26
C ASN A 172 -29.90 15.27 13.99
N GLY A 173 -29.74 14.81 15.23
CA GLY A 173 -30.81 14.10 15.92
C GLY A 173 -31.14 12.77 15.24
N GLU A 174 -32.36 12.62 14.72
CA GLU A 174 -32.82 11.43 13.97
C GLU A 174 -32.58 11.52 12.46
N GLU A 175 -32.29 12.72 11.93
CA GLU A 175 -32.06 12.93 10.51
C GLU A 175 -30.62 12.56 10.12
N GLU A 176 -30.48 11.73 9.07
CA GLU A 176 -29.20 11.38 8.44
C GLU A 176 -29.18 11.84 6.99
N ILE A 177 -28.14 12.59 6.62
CA ILE A 177 -27.98 13.12 5.26
C ILE A 177 -26.63 12.68 4.70
N THR A 178 -26.66 12.11 3.50
CA THR A 178 -25.47 11.64 2.80
C THR A 178 -25.00 12.72 1.82
N VAL A 179 -23.79 13.20 2.03
CA VAL A 179 -23.13 14.23 1.22
C VAL A 179 -22.17 13.54 0.26
N LYS A 180 -22.26 13.83 -1.04
CA LYS A 180 -21.32 13.33 -2.06
C LYS A 180 -20.18 14.33 -2.30
N ILE A 181 -19.00 13.85 -2.69
CA ILE A 181 -17.92 14.74 -3.15
C ILE A 181 -18.44 15.55 -4.34
N LYS A 182 -18.34 16.86 -4.26
CA LYS A 182 -18.62 17.75 -5.38
C LYS A 182 -17.42 17.76 -6.30
N GLU A 183 -17.53 17.09 -7.44
CA GLU A 183 -16.52 17.14 -8.50
C GLU A 183 -16.37 18.59 -8.96
N THR A 184 -15.28 19.22 -8.53
CA THR A 184 -14.89 20.51 -9.09
C THR A 184 -14.20 20.17 -10.39
N VAL A 185 -14.89 20.40 -11.51
CA VAL A 185 -14.26 20.42 -12.84
C VAL A 185 -13.14 21.45 -12.73
N GLU A 186 -11.89 20.99 -12.67
CA GLU A 186 -10.74 21.89 -12.67
C GLU A 186 -10.80 22.67 -13.98
N ASP A 187 -10.99 23.98 -13.88
CA ASP A 187 -10.93 24.90 -15.01
C ASP A 187 -9.67 24.62 -15.83
N ASN A 188 -9.87 24.41 -17.15
CA ASN A 188 -8.87 24.29 -18.21
C ASN A 188 -7.39 24.36 -17.75
N LEU A 189 -6.73 23.21 -17.70
CA LEU A 189 -5.31 23.02 -17.32
C LEU A 189 -4.28 23.69 -18.28
N LEU A 190 -4.70 24.64 -19.12
CA LEU A 190 -3.85 25.35 -20.06
C LEU A 190 -4.18 26.85 -20.02
N SER A 191 -3.42 27.61 -19.23
CA SER A 191 -3.29 29.06 -19.39
C SER A 191 -1.86 29.41 -19.81
N PRO A 192 -1.65 30.35 -20.77
CA PRO A 192 -0.31 30.74 -21.22
C PRO A 192 0.44 31.50 -20.12
N ALA A 193 1.73 31.22 -19.98
CA ALA A 193 2.58 31.79 -18.93
C ALA A 193 2.83 33.30 -19.10
N PRO A 194 2.85 34.09 -18.01
CA PRO A 194 3.50 35.39 -17.98
C PRO A 194 4.72 35.43 -17.04
N GLY A 195 5.86 35.89 -17.60
CA GLY A 195 6.75 36.90 -17.03
C GLY A 195 7.44 36.67 -15.67
N SER A 196 8.76 36.46 -15.74
CA SER A 196 9.73 36.41 -14.63
C SER A 196 9.94 37.75 -13.89
N ARG A 197 10.24 37.72 -12.56
CA ARG A 197 11.20 38.63 -11.90
C ARG A 197 11.57 38.28 -10.43
N ARG A 198 12.90 38.18 -10.23
CA ARG A 198 13.80 38.58 -9.09
C ARG A 198 14.07 37.64 -7.88
N ASN A 199 15.38 37.51 -7.61
CA ASN A 199 16.14 36.86 -6.51
C ASN A 199 16.74 37.96 -5.55
N PRO A 200 17.51 37.67 -4.46
CA PRO A 200 17.41 36.65 -3.38
C PRO A 200 17.84 37.13 -1.93
N SER A 201 17.74 36.22 -0.93
CA SER A 201 18.56 36.03 0.32
C SER A 201 18.29 36.85 1.61
N PRO A 202 18.77 36.46 2.83
CA PRO A 202 19.04 35.13 3.45
C PRO A 202 18.61 35.02 4.97
N SER A 203 18.56 33.83 5.60
CA SER A 203 18.94 33.63 7.03
C SER A 203 18.88 32.16 7.54
N ARG A 204 20.05 31.71 8.03
CA ARG A 204 20.43 30.68 9.03
C ARG A 204 19.36 29.85 9.78
N ASN A 205 19.42 28.51 9.65
CA ASN A 205 20.00 27.56 10.64
C ASN A 205 19.85 26.09 10.14
N PRO A 206 20.80 25.19 10.48
CA PRO A 206 20.96 23.89 9.81
C PRO A 206 20.11 22.82 10.48
N ALA A 207 19.12 22.31 9.75
CA ALA A 207 18.47 21.05 10.08
C ALA A 207 18.17 20.33 8.76
N LEU A 208 18.59 19.07 8.67
CA LEU A 208 18.43 18.13 7.55
C LEU A 208 16.97 17.99 7.11
N SER A 209 16.49 18.93 6.34
CA SER A 209 15.15 18.90 5.77
C SER A 209 15.21 19.59 4.42
N ARG A 210 14.75 18.86 3.39
CA ARG A 210 14.57 19.31 1.99
C ARG A 210 15.82 19.13 1.12
N LEU A 211 16.03 17.88 0.69
CA LEU A 211 16.48 17.63 -0.68
C LEU A 211 15.44 18.34 -1.58
N GLY A 212 15.83 19.44 -2.22
CA GLY A 212 14.93 20.20 -3.10
C GLY A 212 14.58 19.37 -4.34
N ILE A 213 13.31 18.99 -4.50
CA ILE A 213 12.84 18.14 -5.61
C ILE A 213 11.80 18.88 -6.48
N ASP A 214 11.81 20.21 -6.53
CA ASP A 214 10.82 20.91 -7.38
C ASP A 214 11.20 20.80 -8.88
N GLY A 215 12.50 20.65 -9.18
CA GLY A 215 13.00 20.38 -10.54
C GLY A 215 13.08 18.89 -10.90
N ASN A 216 13.39 18.03 -9.93
CA ASN A 216 13.66 16.61 -10.19
C ASN A 216 12.41 15.72 -10.19
N ALA A 217 11.27 16.17 -9.65
CA ALA A 217 10.08 15.32 -9.53
C ALA A 217 9.48 14.98 -10.91
N LYS A 218 9.42 15.96 -11.82
CA LYS A 218 8.94 15.75 -13.19
C LYS A 218 9.87 14.82 -13.98
N TYR A 219 11.18 14.98 -13.81
CA TYR A 219 12.16 14.12 -14.48
C TYR A 219 12.11 12.68 -13.94
N LEU A 220 12.06 12.52 -12.62
CA LEU A 220 11.87 11.23 -11.97
C LEU A 220 10.58 10.56 -12.44
N GLN A 221 9.48 11.30 -12.49
CA GLN A 221 8.21 10.79 -13.02
C GLN A 221 8.34 10.35 -14.49
N SER A 222 9.14 11.07 -15.29
CA SER A 222 9.42 10.67 -16.67
C SER A 222 10.22 9.36 -16.76
N ILE A 223 11.19 9.14 -15.86
CA ILE A 223 11.94 7.87 -15.80
C ILE A 223 11.04 6.74 -15.27
N MET A 224 10.24 6.97 -14.23
CA MET A 224 9.31 5.96 -13.71
C MET A 224 8.25 5.56 -14.74
N ASN A 225 7.89 6.46 -15.67
CA ASN A 225 6.93 6.18 -16.74
C ASN A 225 7.56 5.47 -17.96
N GLN A 226 8.86 5.22 -17.96
CA GLN A 226 9.58 4.57 -19.07
C GLN A 226 9.70 3.04 -18.90
N ALA A 227 9.53 2.51 -17.68
CA ALA A 227 9.46 1.08 -17.42
C ALA A 227 8.72 0.80 -16.10
N VAL A 228 8.19 -0.40 -15.95
CA VAL A 228 7.55 -0.87 -14.72
C VAL A 228 8.56 -1.62 -13.87
N VAL A 229 8.89 -1.04 -12.71
CA VAL A 229 9.80 -1.63 -11.71
C VAL A 229 8.97 -2.18 -10.55
N ARG A 230 9.12 -3.48 -10.24
CA ARG A 230 8.39 -4.14 -9.13
C ARG A 230 9.33 -4.91 -8.22
N PRO A 231 9.05 -5.03 -6.92
CA PRO A 231 9.81 -5.91 -6.04
C PRO A 231 9.74 -7.36 -6.53
N PHE A 232 10.89 -8.02 -6.64
CA PHE A 232 10.99 -9.43 -6.97
C PHE A 232 11.19 -10.24 -5.68
N MET A 233 10.22 -11.11 -5.39
CA MET A 233 10.22 -11.98 -4.21
C MET A 233 10.55 -13.41 -4.64
N SER A 234 11.44 -14.07 -3.91
CA SER A 234 11.79 -15.47 -4.13
C SER A 234 11.99 -16.16 -2.78
N ARG A 235 11.31 -17.30 -2.59
CA ARG A 235 11.27 -18.05 -1.32
C ARG A 235 10.89 -17.18 -0.11
N GLY A 236 9.98 -16.22 -0.31
CA GLY A 236 9.50 -15.32 0.74
C GLY A 236 10.44 -14.16 1.09
N VAL A 237 11.58 -14.02 0.40
CA VAL A 237 12.54 -12.93 0.62
C VAL A 237 12.64 -12.05 -0.64
N ARG A 238 12.75 -10.73 -0.45
CA ARG A 238 13.02 -9.79 -1.54
C ARG A 238 14.44 -9.99 -2.05
N GLN A 239 14.59 -10.37 -3.32
CA GLN A 239 15.90 -10.56 -3.94
C GLN A 239 16.35 -9.36 -4.78
N GLY A 240 15.43 -8.46 -5.12
CA GLY A 240 15.74 -7.28 -5.92
C GLY A 240 14.48 -6.70 -6.56
N TYR A 241 14.66 -6.07 -7.73
CA TYR A 241 13.59 -5.41 -8.47
C TYR A 241 13.53 -5.92 -9.91
N ILE A 242 12.39 -6.47 -10.33
CA ILE A 242 12.16 -6.90 -11.70
C ILE A 242 11.70 -5.72 -12.56
N ILE A 243 12.29 -5.59 -13.74
CA ILE A 243 11.94 -4.58 -14.74
C ILE A 243 11.11 -5.22 -15.85
N SER A 244 10.03 -4.56 -16.22
CA SER A 244 9.12 -4.99 -17.28
C SER A 244 8.54 -3.78 -18.01
N ASN A 245 8.00 -4.01 -19.21
CA ASN A 245 7.39 -2.97 -20.03
C ASN A 245 8.30 -1.77 -20.30
N ILE A 246 9.57 -2.04 -20.62
CA ILE A 246 10.55 -1.03 -21.03
C ILE A 246 10.08 -0.39 -22.35
N LYS A 247 9.96 0.94 -22.37
CA LYS A 247 9.63 1.69 -23.58
C LYS A 247 10.84 1.79 -24.53
N PRO A 248 10.63 1.77 -25.85
CA PRO A 248 11.67 2.09 -26.81
C PRO A 248 12.25 3.48 -26.58
N SER A 249 13.54 3.66 -26.83
CA SER A 249 14.34 4.88 -26.62
C SER A 249 14.36 5.36 -25.16
N SER A 250 13.96 4.52 -24.20
CA SER A 250 14.00 4.85 -22.78
C SER A 250 15.41 4.85 -22.22
N LEU A 251 15.57 5.47 -21.05
CA LEU A 251 16.80 5.41 -20.29
C LEU A 251 17.18 3.97 -19.91
N TYR A 252 16.20 3.11 -19.62
CA TYR A 252 16.45 1.70 -19.30
C TYR A 252 16.99 0.93 -20.51
N GLU A 253 16.41 1.15 -21.69
CA GLU A 253 16.89 0.52 -22.93
C GLU A 253 18.29 1.04 -23.30
N LYS A 254 18.52 2.35 -23.20
CA LYS A 254 19.84 2.98 -23.39
C LYS A 254 20.87 2.48 -22.39
N ALA A 255 20.44 2.12 -21.18
CA ALA A 255 21.27 1.47 -20.18
C ALA A 255 21.50 -0.02 -20.45
N GLY A 256 20.91 -0.61 -21.50
CA GLY A 256 21.09 -2.02 -21.87
C GLY A 256 20.24 -3.01 -21.06
N LEU A 257 19.24 -2.50 -20.34
CA LEU A 257 18.29 -3.32 -19.59
C LEU A 257 17.23 -3.92 -20.51
N GLN A 258 16.79 -5.13 -20.18
CA GLN A 258 15.82 -5.90 -20.94
C GLN A 258 14.61 -6.27 -20.08
N ASN A 259 13.48 -6.51 -20.73
CA ASN A 259 12.28 -7.00 -20.06
C ASN A 259 12.56 -8.35 -19.39
N GLY A 260 12.28 -8.45 -18.10
CA GLY A 260 12.53 -9.64 -17.29
C GLY A 260 13.85 -9.62 -16.53
N ASP A 261 14.65 -8.55 -16.66
CA ASP A 261 15.85 -8.37 -15.83
C ASP A 261 15.46 -8.11 -14.37
N ILE A 262 16.20 -8.72 -13.45
CA ILE A 262 16.06 -8.50 -12.01
C ILE A 262 17.31 -7.75 -11.52
N ILE A 263 17.17 -6.48 -11.17
CA ILE A 263 18.27 -5.71 -10.58
C ILE A 263 18.44 -6.18 -9.12
N VAL A 264 19.64 -6.65 -8.80
CA VAL A 264 19.99 -7.14 -7.45
C VAL A 264 20.93 -6.20 -6.71
N GLY A 265 21.67 -5.35 -7.43
CA GLY A 265 22.57 -4.37 -6.83
C GLY A 265 22.98 -3.25 -7.77
N ILE A 266 23.59 -2.22 -7.16
CA ILE A 266 24.11 -1.00 -7.80
C ILE A 266 25.45 -0.64 -7.17
N ASN A 267 26.50 -0.41 -7.97
CA ASN A 267 27.83 0.00 -7.51
C ASN A 267 28.32 -0.89 -6.33
N ASN A 268 28.18 -2.22 -6.48
CA ASN A 268 28.45 -3.24 -5.46
C ASN A 268 27.59 -3.19 -4.17
N ASN A 269 26.56 -2.36 -4.12
CA ASN A 269 25.62 -2.33 -3.00
C ASN A 269 24.34 -3.12 -3.34
N PRO A 270 23.89 -4.05 -2.47
CA PRO A 270 22.66 -4.80 -2.69
C PRO A 270 21.41 -3.92 -2.53
N LEU A 271 20.42 -4.15 -3.39
CA LEU A 271 19.14 -3.43 -3.37
C LEU A 271 18.15 -4.13 -2.44
N HIS A 272 17.85 -3.52 -1.30
CA HIS A 272 16.93 -4.10 -0.31
C HIS A 272 15.66 -3.26 -0.13
N ASN A 273 15.73 -1.94 -0.28
CA ASN A 273 14.67 -1.01 0.07
C ASN A 273 14.23 -0.13 -1.11
N ALA A 274 13.01 0.41 -1.02
CA ALA A 274 12.48 1.33 -2.04
C ALA A 274 13.33 2.60 -2.19
N ASN A 275 13.97 3.04 -1.11
CA ASN A 275 14.90 4.18 -1.13
C ASN A 275 16.14 3.90 -2.01
N ASP A 276 16.57 2.65 -2.10
CA ASP A 276 17.75 2.28 -2.86
C ASP A 276 17.46 2.38 -4.38
N VAL A 277 16.23 2.08 -4.81
CA VAL A 277 15.77 2.32 -6.19
C VAL A 277 15.80 3.80 -6.54
N MET A 278 15.42 4.66 -5.59
CA MET A 278 15.48 6.11 -5.79
C MET A 278 16.93 6.59 -5.94
N GLN A 279 17.88 5.99 -5.20
CA GLN A 279 19.30 6.27 -5.37
C GLN A 279 19.81 5.84 -6.74
N VAL A 280 19.36 4.68 -7.26
CA VAL A 280 19.69 4.23 -8.62
C VAL A 280 19.25 5.26 -9.65
N LEU A 281 18.01 5.74 -9.55
CA LEU A 281 17.45 6.68 -10.50
C LEU A 281 18.13 8.05 -10.44
N ASN A 282 18.48 8.52 -9.23
CA ASN A 282 19.26 9.74 -9.07
C ASN A 282 20.70 9.58 -9.59
N ALA A 283 21.32 8.41 -9.40
CA ALA A 283 22.65 8.14 -9.94
C ALA A 283 22.64 8.14 -11.48
N MET A 284 21.62 7.52 -12.08
CA MET A 284 21.37 7.57 -13.53
C MET A 284 21.17 9.02 -14.04
N GLN A 285 20.57 9.90 -13.24
CA GLN A 285 20.41 11.32 -13.58
C GLN A 285 21.73 12.10 -13.53
N SER A 286 22.56 11.85 -12.52
CA SER A 286 23.79 12.62 -12.27
C SER A 286 24.89 12.41 -13.32
N GLY A 287 24.66 11.52 -14.28
CA GLY A 287 25.63 11.11 -15.29
C GLY A 287 26.87 10.40 -14.75
N SER A 288 26.83 10.00 -13.49
CA SER A 288 27.90 9.21 -12.87
C SER A 288 27.97 7.82 -13.51
N ARG A 289 29.18 7.26 -13.56
CA ARG A 289 29.39 5.85 -13.92
C ARG A 289 28.56 4.97 -12.98
N LEU A 290 27.70 4.16 -13.57
CA LEU A 290 26.74 3.32 -12.87
C LEU A 290 27.03 1.86 -13.21
N GLU A 291 27.33 1.06 -12.20
CA GLU A 291 27.47 -0.39 -12.33
C GLU A 291 26.19 -1.04 -11.81
N LEU A 292 25.44 -1.71 -12.68
CA LEU A 292 24.23 -2.43 -12.32
C LEU A 292 24.50 -3.93 -12.32
N THR A 293 24.21 -4.59 -11.20
CA THR A 293 24.21 -6.06 -11.13
C THR A 293 22.80 -6.55 -11.39
N VAL A 294 22.61 -7.28 -12.49
CA VAL A 294 21.30 -7.80 -12.91
C VAL A 294 21.33 -9.32 -13.01
N LYS A 295 20.18 -9.96 -12.80
CA LYS A 295 19.96 -11.37 -13.05
C LYS A 295 19.07 -11.53 -14.27
N ARG A 296 19.64 -12.03 -15.36
CA ARG A 296 19.00 -12.24 -16.66
C ARG A 296 18.96 -13.72 -16.98
N ARG A 297 17.76 -14.27 -17.19
CA ARG A 297 17.55 -15.71 -17.49
C ARG A 297 18.28 -16.65 -16.53
N GLY A 298 18.36 -16.26 -15.25
CA GLY A 298 19.01 -17.04 -14.20
C GLY A 298 20.52 -16.80 -14.02
N ARG A 299 21.18 -16.08 -14.94
CA ARG A 299 22.61 -15.72 -14.85
C ARG A 299 22.77 -14.30 -14.30
N THR A 300 23.83 -14.07 -13.54
CA THR A 300 24.19 -12.72 -13.07
C THR A 300 25.06 -12.05 -14.12
N GLU A 301 24.68 -10.84 -14.53
CA GLU A 301 25.39 -9.99 -15.48
C GLU A 301 25.64 -8.62 -14.84
N THR A 302 26.78 -8.02 -15.17
CA THR A 302 27.11 -6.65 -14.76
C THR A 302 26.99 -5.73 -15.97
N ILE A 303 26.17 -4.70 -15.85
CA ILE A 303 25.93 -3.70 -16.87
C ILE A 303 26.56 -2.38 -16.42
N ASN A 304 27.52 -1.90 -17.20
CA ASN A 304 28.16 -0.61 -16.95
C ASN A 304 27.50 0.46 -17.82
N TYR A 305 26.99 1.50 -17.18
CA TYR A 305 26.36 2.64 -17.83
C TYR A 305 27.13 3.92 -17.53
N THR A 306 27.40 4.70 -18.56
CA THR A 306 27.96 6.05 -18.48
C THR A 306 27.07 6.96 -19.29
N LEU A 307 26.58 8.04 -18.70
CA LEU A 307 25.81 9.06 -19.41
C LEU A 307 26.82 10.01 -20.06
N GLU A 308 26.75 10.17 -21.39
CA GLU A 308 27.43 11.25 -22.13
C GLU A 308 26.53 12.49 -22.26
#